data_AF-A0A661BYV4-F1
#
_entry.id   AF-A0A661BYV4-F1
#
_cell.length_a   1.000
_cell.length_b   1.000
_cell.length_c   1.000
_cell.angle_alpha   90.00
_cell.angle_beta   90.00
_cell.angle_gamma   90.00
#
_symmetry.space_group_name_H-M   'P 1'
#
loop_
_entity.id
_entity.type
_entity.pdbx_description
1 polymer ?
#
loop_
_entity_poly.entity_id
_entity_poly.type
_entity_poly.pdbx_seq_one_letter_code
_entity_poly.pdbx_strand_id
1 'polypeptide(L)'
;MTSKNIIVCADGTGNRGGYSPDSNVYKIYNAVDKGFSGRTEDGADISEQIIFYDNGVGTDTNKYIRALGGAIGFGFGRNVCDLYKYIARNYKPGDRIYFFGFSRGASTVRACNGMISKCGLIKTQGLRNRELDALVSEAFDTYKLCKKQPELAEDFKNSERSHGAVAIHFLGIWDTVVALGFPKRTDVTGPVTLVLNFLFLVFEKILDFLWPHS
;
A
#
# COMPACT_ATOMS: atom_id res chain seq x y z
N MET A 1 12.48 -19.19 -17.82
CA MET A 1 11.84 -19.31 -16.49
C MET A 1 10.51 -18.58 -16.58
N THR A 2 9.42 -19.19 -16.13
CA THR A 2 8.11 -18.52 -16.08
C THR A 2 8.02 -17.66 -14.82
N SER A 3 7.40 -16.49 -14.91
CA SER A 3 7.25 -15.56 -13.79
C SER A 3 5.78 -15.40 -13.38
N LYS A 4 5.55 -14.84 -12.20
CA LYS A 4 4.22 -14.46 -11.73
C LYS A 4 3.99 -12.97 -11.88
N ASN A 5 2.73 -12.59 -12.12
CA ASN A 5 2.28 -11.21 -11.91
C ASN A 5 1.71 -11.09 -10.49
N ILE A 6 2.30 -10.22 -9.68
CA ILE A 6 1.85 -9.88 -8.32
C ILE A 6 1.18 -8.52 -8.38
N ILE A 7 -0.14 -8.50 -8.28
CA ILE A 7 -0.96 -7.29 -8.44
C ILE A 7 -1.47 -6.83 -7.08
N VAL A 8 -1.21 -5.58 -6.74
CA VAL A 8 -1.62 -5.00 -5.47
C VAL A 8 -2.47 -3.76 -5.74
N CYS A 9 -3.72 -3.83 -5.30
CA CYS A 9 -4.72 -2.78 -5.41
C CYS A 9 -4.97 -2.18 -4.02
N ALA A 10 -4.72 -0.89 -3.82
CA ALA A 10 -4.97 -0.19 -2.56
C ALA A 10 -5.93 0.99 -2.78
N ASP A 11 -7.11 0.94 -2.17
CA ASP A 11 -8.14 1.96 -2.33
C ASP A 11 -8.07 3.06 -1.25
N GLY A 12 -8.78 4.16 -1.48
CA GLY A 12 -9.01 5.21 -0.50
C GLY A 12 -9.91 4.76 0.65
N THR A 13 -9.81 5.45 1.79
CA THR A 13 -10.61 5.10 2.97
C THR A 13 -12.08 5.38 2.75
N GLY A 14 -12.93 4.38 2.99
CA GLY A 14 -14.39 4.54 2.92
C GLY A 14 -15.01 3.97 1.65
N ASN A 15 -14.20 3.59 0.65
CA ASN A 15 -14.69 2.90 -0.54
C ASN A 15 -14.99 1.43 -0.19
N ARG A 16 -16.26 1.14 0.10
CA ARG A 16 -16.77 -0.23 0.21
C ARG A 16 -17.73 -0.47 -0.95
N GLY A 17 -17.38 -1.43 -1.81
CA GLY A 17 -18.18 -1.85 -2.96
C GLY A 17 -19.63 -2.12 -2.56
N GLY A 18 -20.52 -1.21 -2.97
CA GLY A 18 -21.96 -1.28 -2.73
C GLY A 18 -22.60 -0.03 -2.10
N TYR A 19 -21.85 0.84 -1.41
CA TYR A 19 -22.42 2.04 -0.76
C TYR A 19 -22.03 3.37 -1.44
N SER A 20 -20.90 3.41 -2.14
CA SER A 20 -20.46 4.50 -3.01
C SER A 20 -20.14 3.93 -4.40
N PRO A 21 -20.13 4.76 -5.47
CA PRO A 21 -19.70 4.28 -6.79
C PRO A 21 -18.33 3.62 -6.70
N ASP A 22 -18.17 2.47 -7.36
CA ASP A 22 -16.92 1.72 -7.35
C ASP A 22 -15.75 2.59 -7.80
N SER A 23 -14.67 2.59 -7.00
CA SER A 23 -13.44 3.27 -7.34
C SER A 23 -12.81 2.64 -8.59
N ASN A 24 -11.97 3.39 -9.29
CA ASN A 24 -11.21 2.83 -10.41
C ASN A 24 -10.27 1.69 -9.98
N VAL A 25 -9.78 1.73 -8.73
CA VAL A 25 -8.96 0.64 -8.17
C VAL A 25 -9.79 -0.62 -7.99
N TYR A 26 -11.01 -0.52 -7.47
CA TYR A 26 -11.90 -1.66 -7.31
C TYR A 26 -12.38 -2.21 -8.66
N LYS A 27 -12.68 -1.35 -9.63
CA LYS A 27 -12.97 -1.74 -11.02
C LYS A 27 -11.82 -2.53 -11.64
N ILE A 28 -10.58 -2.07 -11.47
CA ILE A 28 -9.38 -2.80 -11.94
C ILE A 28 -9.28 -4.15 -11.23
N TYR A 29 -9.42 -4.18 -9.90
CA TYR A 29 -9.38 -5.42 -9.13
C TYR A 29 -10.38 -6.48 -9.67
N ASN A 30 -11.59 -6.05 -10.04
CA ASN A 30 -12.61 -6.93 -10.62
C ASN A 30 -12.35 -7.28 -12.09
N ALA A 31 -11.63 -6.44 -12.83
CA ALA A 31 -11.32 -6.66 -14.25
C ALA A 31 -10.10 -7.56 -14.49
N VAL A 32 -9.24 -7.75 -13.47
CA VAL A 32 -8.07 -8.64 -13.61
C VAL A 32 -8.51 -10.09 -13.79
N ASP A 33 -8.04 -10.70 -14.88
CA ASP A 33 -8.17 -12.14 -15.11
C ASP A 33 -7.22 -12.93 -14.19
N LYS A 34 -7.75 -13.47 -13.10
CA LYS A 34 -7.00 -14.27 -12.13
C LYS A 34 -6.54 -15.62 -12.68
N GLY A 35 -7.14 -16.09 -13.78
CA GLY A 35 -6.81 -17.35 -14.45
C GLY A 35 -5.73 -17.20 -15.53
N PHE A 36 -5.29 -15.99 -15.82
CA PHE A 36 -4.35 -15.74 -16.90
C PHE A 36 -3.01 -16.47 -16.67
N SER A 37 -2.64 -17.26 -17.66
CA SER A 37 -1.31 -17.83 -17.84
C SER A 37 -1.01 -17.83 -19.34
N GLY A 38 0.22 -17.52 -19.72
CA GLY A 38 0.59 -17.37 -21.12
C GLY A 38 1.63 -16.28 -21.35
N ARG A 39 1.90 -16.01 -22.63
CA ARG A 39 2.87 -15.00 -23.03
C ARG A 39 2.21 -13.62 -23.10
N THR A 40 2.81 -12.63 -22.45
CA THR A 40 2.40 -11.22 -22.53
C THR A 40 2.88 -10.57 -23.82
N GLU A 41 2.29 -9.43 -24.19
CA GLU A 41 2.68 -8.66 -25.38
C GLU A 41 4.14 -8.20 -25.33
N ASP A 42 4.67 -7.92 -24.14
CA ASP A 42 6.07 -7.56 -23.92
C ASP A 42 7.01 -8.79 -23.81
N GLY A 43 6.49 -9.99 -24.12
CA GLY A 43 7.27 -11.20 -24.34
C GLY A 43 7.60 -12.03 -23.09
N ALA A 44 7.02 -11.75 -21.92
CA ALA A 44 7.22 -12.60 -20.75
C ALA A 44 6.24 -13.77 -20.71
N ASP A 45 6.75 -14.90 -20.24
CA ASP A 45 5.97 -16.11 -20.02
C ASP A 45 5.45 -16.12 -18.57
N ILE A 46 4.16 -15.86 -18.39
CA ILE A 46 3.50 -15.75 -17.08
C ILE A 46 2.85 -17.09 -16.71
N SER A 47 3.20 -17.64 -15.56
CA SER A 47 2.61 -18.88 -15.06
C SER A 47 1.30 -18.68 -14.30
N GLU A 48 1.14 -17.54 -13.64
CA GLU A 48 -0.06 -17.19 -12.87
C GLU A 48 -0.12 -15.69 -12.54
N GLN A 49 -1.32 -15.22 -12.18
CA GLN A 49 -1.54 -13.89 -11.64
C GLN A 49 -2.17 -13.99 -10.26
N ILE A 50 -1.53 -13.36 -9.27
CA ILE A 50 -2.08 -13.23 -7.93
C ILE A 50 -2.43 -11.77 -7.67
N ILE A 51 -3.52 -11.54 -6.94
CA ILE A 51 -4.02 -10.21 -6.68
C ILE A 51 -4.40 -10.02 -5.22
N PHE A 52 -4.07 -8.86 -4.68
CA PHE A 52 -4.43 -8.42 -3.33
C PHE A 52 -5.17 -7.09 -3.38
N TYR A 53 -6.23 -6.97 -2.58
CA TYR A 53 -7.02 -5.75 -2.46
C TYR A 53 -7.02 -5.25 -1.01
N ASP A 54 -6.47 -4.05 -0.79
CA ASP A 54 -6.59 -3.27 0.44
C ASP A 54 -7.70 -2.22 0.25
N ASN A 55 -8.73 -2.27 1.08
CA ASN A 55 -9.85 -1.31 1.05
C ASN A 55 -9.54 0.00 1.81
N GLY A 56 -8.29 0.18 2.23
CA GLY A 56 -7.81 1.38 2.93
C GLY A 56 -8.28 1.48 4.39
N VAL A 57 -9.14 0.57 4.86
CA VAL A 57 -9.57 0.51 6.26
C VAL A 57 -8.82 -0.60 6.95
N GLY A 58 -7.83 -0.23 7.78
CA GLY A 58 -7.14 -1.18 8.65
C GLY A 58 -8.15 -2.05 9.42
N THR A 59 -7.72 -3.26 9.80
CA THR A 59 -8.55 -4.34 10.37
C THR A 59 -9.29 -4.03 11.68
N ASP A 60 -9.27 -2.79 12.18
CA ASP A 60 -9.88 -2.42 13.44
C ASP A 60 -11.39 -2.15 13.27
N THR A 61 -12.20 -2.99 13.92
CA THR A 61 -13.67 -3.05 13.80
C THR A 61 -14.42 -1.87 14.42
N ASN A 62 -13.75 -0.97 15.15
CA ASN A 62 -14.40 0.10 15.90
C ASN A 62 -14.38 1.45 15.14
N LYS A 63 -15.55 1.85 14.61
CA LYS A 63 -15.76 3.10 13.85
C LYS A 63 -15.46 4.37 14.66
N TYR A 64 -15.62 4.35 15.98
CA TYR A 64 -15.45 5.53 16.84
C TYR A 64 -13.98 5.89 17.09
N ILE A 65 -13.11 4.88 17.18
CA ILE A 65 -11.66 5.06 17.34
C ILE A 65 -11.03 5.63 16.05
N ARG A 66 -11.65 5.37 14.88
CA ARG A 66 -11.20 5.86 13.57
C ARG A 66 -11.43 7.36 13.35
N ALA A 67 -12.47 7.94 13.98
CA ALA A 67 -12.81 9.35 13.83
C ALA A 67 -11.95 10.28 14.71
N LEU A 68 -11.40 9.77 15.81
CA LEU A 68 -10.64 10.56 16.78
C LEU A 68 -9.14 10.63 16.41
N GLY A 69 -8.81 11.19 15.24
CA GLY A 69 -7.51 11.81 14.87
C GLY A 69 -6.20 10.99 14.89
N GLY A 70 -6.08 9.92 15.68
CA GLY A 70 -4.85 9.13 15.86
C GLY A 70 -4.75 7.90 14.95
N ALA A 71 -5.88 7.32 14.55
CA ALA A 71 -5.90 6.08 13.75
C ALA A 71 -5.42 6.25 12.30
N ILE A 72 -5.38 7.48 11.77
CA ILE A 72 -4.98 7.73 10.37
C ILE A 72 -3.48 7.43 10.16
N GLY A 73 -2.62 7.78 11.13
CA GLY A 73 -1.18 7.51 11.04
C GLY A 73 -0.77 6.09 11.41
N PHE A 74 -1.42 5.51 12.43
CA PHE A 74 -1.19 4.10 12.79
C PHE A 74 -1.70 3.14 11.71
N GLY A 75 -2.85 3.43 11.08
CA GLY A 75 -3.39 2.62 10.00
C GLY A 75 -2.54 2.69 8.72
N PHE A 76 -2.00 3.86 8.38
CA PHE A 76 -1.16 4.01 7.19
C PHE A 76 0.09 3.12 7.22
N GLY A 77 0.86 3.17 8.31
CA GLY A 77 2.06 2.35 8.46
C GLY A 77 1.73 0.85 8.41
N ARG A 78 0.65 0.44 9.07
CA ARG A 78 0.15 -0.95 9.02
C ARG A 78 -0.16 -1.37 7.59
N ASN A 79 -0.91 -0.56 6.83
CA ASN A 79 -1.25 -0.89 5.44
C ASN A 79 0.03 -1.02 4.58
N VAL A 80 1.01 -0.12 4.73
CA VAL A 80 2.29 -0.22 4.01
C VAL A 80 3.01 -1.53 4.34
N CYS A 81 3.09 -1.89 5.62
CA CYS A 81 3.68 -3.15 6.07
C CYS A 81 2.92 -4.37 5.55
N ASP A 82 1.59 -4.33 5.51
CA ASP A 82 0.76 -5.42 5.00
C ASP A 82 0.96 -5.64 3.49
N LEU A 83 1.01 -4.56 2.69
CA LEU A 83 1.33 -4.64 1.27
C LEU A 83 2.73 -5.22 1.06
N TYR A 84 3.71 -4.71 1.81
CA TYR A 84 5.10 -5.16 1.73
C TYR A 84 5.22 -6.65 2.09
N LYS A 85 4.58 -7.08 3.17
CA LYS A 85 4.55 -8.47 3.64
C LYS A 85 3.87 -9.39 2.63
N TYR A 86 2.77 -8.95 2.02
CA TYR A 86 2.10 -9.71 0.95
C TYR A 86 3.05 -9.94 -0.23
N ILE A 87 3.73 -8.89 -0.70
CA ILE A 87 4.69 -9.01 -1.80
C ILE A 87 5.84 -9.94 -1.41
N ALA A 88 6.45 -9.73 -0.24
CA ALA A 88 7.58 -10.53 0.23
C ALA A 88 7.27 -12.03 0.31
N ARG A 89 6.06 -12.39 0.77
CA ARG A 89 5.63 -13.80 0.85
C ARG A 89 5.49 -14.50 -0.50
N ASN A 90 5.18 -13.74 -1.54
CA ASN A 90 4.81 -14.31 -2.85
C ASN A 90 5.91 -14.14 -3.90
N TYR A 91 6.80 -13.18 -3.71
CA TYR A 91 7.85 -12.84 -4.66
C TYR A 91 8.90 -13.94 -4.78
N LYS A 92 9.24 -14.24 -6.03
CA LYS A 92 10.44 -14.98 -6.43
C LYS A 92 11.20 -14.12 -7.46
N PRO A 93 12.53 -14.26 -7.55
CA PRO A 93 13.31 -13.56 -8.56
C PRO A 93 12.73 -13.76 -9.97
N GLY A 94 12.47 -12.66 -10.67
CA GLY A 94 11.85 -12.64 -11.99
C GLY A 94 10.34 -12.35 -12.01
N ASP A 95 9.67 -12.41 -10.86
CA ASP A 95 8.27 -11.99 -10.74
C ASP A 95 8.09 -10.48 -10.99
N ARG A 96 6.91 -10.11 -11.48
CA ARG A 96 6.55 -8.73 -11.83
C ARG A 96 5.56 -8.18 -10.82
N ILE A 97 5.82 -6.99 -10.29
CA ILE A 97 4.96 -6.34 -9.30
C ILE A 97 4.21 -5.18 -9.95
N TYR A 98 2.89 -5.16 -9.77
CA TYR A 98 1.99 -4.13 -10.27
C TYR A 98 1.30 -3.47 -9.08
N PHE A 99 1.33 -2.15 -9.03
CA PHE A 99 0.61 -1.36 -8.04
C PHE A 99 -0.51 -0.55 -8.68
N PHE A 100 -1.66 -0.56 -8.01
CA PHE A 100 -2.81 0.30 -8.32
C PHE A 100 -3.25 1.00 -7.03
N GLY A 101 -3.33 2.33 -7.03
CA GLY A 101 -3.64 3.08 -5.81
C GLY A 101 -4.50 4.32 -6.03
N PHE A 102 -5.50 4.56 -5.18
CA PHE A 102 -6.31 5.78 -5.21
C PHE A 102 -6.24 6.54 -3.88
N SER A 103 -6.15 7.87 -3.91
CA SER A 103 -6.21 8.73 -2.72
C SER A 103 -5.18 8.30 -1.66
N ARG A 104 -5.64 7.84 -0.50
CA ARG A 104 -4.75 7.31 0.55
C ARG A 104 -4.04 6.02 0.11
N GLY A 105 -4.73 5.14 -0.62
CA GLY A 105 -4.14 3.94 -1.20
C GLY A 105 -3.01 4.24 -2.19
N ALA A 106 -3.11 5.34 -2.95
CA ALA A 106 -2.01 5.85 -3.78
C ALA A 106 -0.77 6.19 -2.93
N SER A 107 -0.97 6.86 -1.80
CA SER A 107 0.13 7.11 -0.84
C SER A 107 0.69 5.82 -0.25
N THR A 108 -0.15 4.82 0.04
CA THR A 108 0.28 3.53 0.59
C THR A 108 1.17 2.77 -0.40
N VAL A 109 0.75 2.60 -1.66
CA VAL A 109 1.56 1.89 -2.67
C VAL A 109 2.85 2.64 -3.00
N ARG A 110 2.83 3.98 -2.98
CA ARG A 110 4.04 4.81 -3.16
C ARG A 110 5.03 4.61 -2.01
N ALA A 111 4.55 4.56 -0.77
CA ALA A 111 5.40 4.29 0.38
C ALA A 111 5.94 2.85 0.38
N CYS A 112 5.12 1.86 0.00
CA CYS A 112 5.55 0.48 -0.17
C CYS A 112 6.62 0.34 -1.25
N ASN A 113 6.44 0.96 -2.43
CA ASN A 113 7.47 1.04 -3.47
C ASN A 113 8.74 1.72 -2.95
N GLY A 114 8.61 2.83 -2.21
CA GLY A 114 9.75 3.50 -1.58
C GLY A 114 10.52 2.60 -0.61
N MET A 115 9.80 1.83 0.20
CA MET A 115 10.38 0.86 1.13
C MET A 115 11.13 -0.25 0.37
N ILE A 116 10.54 -0.82 -0.68
CA ILE A 116 11.20 -1.83 -1.54
C ILE A 116 12.45 -1.24 -2.22
N SER A 117 12.37 -0.01 -2.73
CA SER A 117 13.49 0.64 -3.41
C SER A 117 14.65 0.96 -2.47
N LYS A 118 14.36 1.41 -1.25
CA LYS A 118 15.37 1.88 -0.28
C LYS A 118 15.91 0.78 0.61
N CYS A 119 15.06 -0.13 1.08
CA CYS A 119 15.43 -1.20 2.00
C CYS A 119 15.44 -2.58 1.33
N GLY A 120 15.08 -2.68 0.05
CA GLY A 120 14.94 -3.97 -0.62
C GLY A 120 13.68 -4.73 -0.19
N LEU A 121 13.47 -5.89 -0.81
CA LEU A 121 12.37 -6.80 -0.47
C LEU A 121 12.91 -7.99 0.34
N ILE A 122 12.39 -8.19 1.56
CA ILE A 122 12.84 -9.30 2.41
C ILE A 122 12.52 -10.68 1.82
N LYS A 123 13.39 -11.64 2.09
CA LYS A 123 13.17 -13.07 1.87
C LYS A 123 12.37 -13.63 3.03
N THR A 124 11.39 -14.49 2.73
CA THR A 124 10.52 -15.07 3.76
C THR A 124 10.79 -16.55 4.05
N GLN A 125 11.68 -17.19 3.28
CA GLN A 125 11.94 -18.62 3.39
C GLN A 125 12.45 -18.98 4.79
N GLY A 126 11.78 -19.93 5.45
CA GLY A 126 12.17 -20.41 6.78
C GLY A 126 11.72 -19.53 7.96
N LEU A 127 11.03 -18.40 7.72
CA LEU A 127 10.53 -17.53 8.78
C LEU A 127 9.13 -17.96 9.24
N ARG A 128 8.92 -18.03 10.56
CA ARG A 128 7.57 -18.11 11.14
C ARG A 128 6.89 -16.75 11.03
N ASN A 129 5.55 -16.74 11.16
CA ASN A 129 4.75 -15.51 11.03
C ASN A 129 5.24 -14.37 11.94
N ARG A 130 5.59 -14.65 13.20
CA ARG A 130 6.08 -13.65 14.14
C ARG A 130 7.46 -13.08 13.75
N GLU A 131 8.33 -13.91 13.19
CA GLU A 131 9.66 -13.49 12.72
C GLU A 131 9.56 -12.64 11.47
N LEU A 132 8.65 -13.03 10.57
CA LEU A 132 8.30 -12.23 9.41
C LEU A 132 7.74 -10.86 9.81
N ASP A 133 6.82 -10.81 10.78
CA ASP A 133 6.27 -9.54 11.26
C ASP A 133 7.33 -8.62 11.88
N ALA A 134 8.24 -9.18 12.67
CA ALA A 134 9.37 -8.44 13.22
C ALA A 134 10.28 -7.89 12.12
N LEU A 135 10.61 -8.70 11.12
CA LEU A 135 11.48 -8.31 10.01
C LEU A 135 10.85 -7.25 9.09
N VAL A 136 9.53 -7.34 8.85
CA VAL A 136 8.79 -6.28 8.14
C VAL A 136 8.80 -4.98 8.94
N SER A 137 8.61 -5.03 10.25
CA SER A 137 8.70 -3.85 11.12
C SER A 137 10.10 -3.23 11.09
N GLU A 138 11.15 -4.04 11.17
CA GLU A 138 12.55 -3.61 11.06
C GLU A 138 12.82 -2.89 9.73
N ALA A 139 12.35 -3.47 8.61
CA ALA A 139 12.47 -2.87 7.29
C ALA A 139 11.72 -1.52 7.23
N PHE A 140 10.52 -1.42 7.81
CA PHE A 140 9.73 -0.19 7.81
C PHE A 140 10.34 0.91 8.70
N ASP A 141 10.90 0.54 9.85
CA ASP A 141 11.63 1.45 10.72
C ASP A 141 12.89 1.99 10.03
N THR A 142 13.65 1.12 9.37
CA THR A 142 14.78 1.49 8.52
C THR A 142 14.36 2.45 7.41
N TYR A 143 13.23 2.17 6.73
CA TYR A 143 12.70 3.05 5.69
C TYR A 143 12.34 4.44 6.22
N LYS A 144 11.75 4.56 7.41
CA LYS A 144 11.47 5.88 8.02
C LYS A 144 12.75 6.67 8.31
N LEU A 145 13.86 5.98 8.62
CA LEU A 145 15.14 6.59 8.95
C LEU A 145 16.03 6.84 7.73
N CYS A 146 15.72 6.28 6.55
CA CYS A 146 16.61 6.28 5.38
C CYS A 146 17.08 7.68 4.91
N LYS A 147 16.33 8.75 5.19
CA LYS A 147 16.76 10.13 4.88
C LYS A 147 17.85 10.63 5.83
N LYS A 148 17.85 10.17 7.08
CA LYS A 148 18.80 10.56 8.13
C LYS A 148 19.98 9.59 8.22
N GLN A 149 19.71 8.31 7.95
CA GLN A 149 20.63 7.18 8.07
C GLN A 149 20.52 6.31 6.81
N PRO A 150 20.99 6.82 5.64
CA PRO A 150 20.92 6.09 4.37
C PRO A 150 21.70 4.77 4.40
N GLU A 151 22.79 4.70 5.17
CA GLU A 151 23.64 3.51 5.34
C GLU A 151 22.85 2.32 5.89
N LEU A 152 21.97 2.54 6.89
CA LEU A 152 21.15 1.46 7.46
C LEU A 152 20.22 0.83 6.42
N ALA A 153 19.66 1.66 5.53
CA ALA A 153 18.79 1.18 4.45
C ALA A 153 19.58 0.41 3.40
N GLU A 154 20.80 0.86 3.08
CA GLU A 154 21.68 0.19 2.13
C GLU A 154 22.19 -1.15 2.67
N ASP A 155 22.63 -1.19 3.93
CA ASP A 155 23.08 -2.40 4.60
C ASP A 155 21.95 -3.42 4.71
N PHE A 156 20.75 -2.99 5.09
CA PHE A 156 19.58 -3.87 5.13
C PHE A 156 19.26 -4.42 3.74
N LYS A 157 19.25 -3.56 2.71
CA LYS A 157 18.97 -3.95 1.32
C LYS A 157 19.96 -4.98 0.79
N ASN A 158 21.25 -4.83 1.12
CA ASN A 158 22.33 -5.71 0.66
C ASN A 158 22.54 -6.93 1.56
N SER A 159 21.80 -7.05 2.66
CA SER A 159 21.87 -8.22 3.54
C SER A 159 21.35 -9.50 2.89
N GLU A 160 21.80 -10.66 3.38
CA GLU A 160 21.35 -11.96 2.89
C GLU A 160 19.84 -12.19 3.06
N ARG A 161 19.22 -11.48 4.01
CA ARG A 161 17.77 -11.49 4.31
C ARG A 161 16.94 -10.77 3.25
N SER A 162 17.56 -10.15 2.24
CA SER A 162 16.91 -9.32 1.22
C SER A 162 17.15 -9.88 -0.19
N HIS A 163 16.18 -9.66 -1.08
CA HIS A 163 16.31 -9.80 -2.53
C HIS A 163 16.98 -8.59 -3.19
N GLY A 164 17.39 -7.59 -2.40
CA GLY A 164 17.81 -6.28 -2.90
C GLY A 164 16.61 -5.44 -3.34
N ALA A 165 16.89 -4.36 -4.08
CA ALA A 165 15.85 -3.55 -4.69
C ALA A 165 15.19 -4.35 -5.83
N VAL A 166 13.87 -4.53 -5.73
CA VAL A 166 13.07 -5.21 -6.74
C VAL A 166 12.35 -4.18 -7.60
N ALA A 167 12.35 -4.38 -8.92
CA ALA A 167 11.68 -3.49 -9.85
C ALA A 167 10.15 -3.62 -9.74
N ILE A 168 9.48 -2.47 -9.65
CA ILE A 168 8.03 -2.39 -9.84
C ILE A 168 7.77 -2.25 -11.33
N HIS A 169 7.06 -3.21 -11.89
CA HIS A 169 6.78 -3.26 -13.33
C HIS A 169 5.79 -2.19 -13.75
N PHE A 170 4.78 -1.91 -12.92
CA PHE A 170 3.78 -0.87 -13.18
C PHE A 170 3.31 -0.19 -11.88
N LEU A 171 3.12 1.12 -11.94
CA LEU A 171 2.57 1.93 -10.84
C LEU A 171 1.46 2.83 -11.38
N GLY A 172 0.21 2.38 -11.29
CA GLY A 172 -0.98 3.16 -11.61
C GLY A 172 -1.53 3.84 -10.36
N ILE A 173 -1.51 5.17 -10.30
CA ILE A 173 -2.00 5.91 -9.13
C ILE A 173 -2.91 7.07 -9.54
N TRP A 174 -3.92 7.33 -8.71
CA TRP A 174 -4.91 8.40 -8.90
C TRP A 174 -5.00 9.28 -7.64
N ASP A 175 -5.04 10.60 -7.85
CA ASP A 175 -5.31 11.64 -6.85
C ASP A 175 -4.61 11.42 -5.51
N THR A 176 -3.28 11.29 -5.52
CA THR A 176 -2.51 11.05 -4.30
C THR A 176 -2.74 12.15 -3.26
N VAL A 177 -3.23 11.78 -2.07
CA VAL A 177 -3.39 12.70 -0.93
C VAL A 177 -2.35 12.43 0.15
N VAL A 178 -1.97 13.46 0.90
CA VAL A 178 -1.05 13.31 2.03
C VAL A 178 -1.66 12.38 3.08
N ALA A 179 -1.00 11.25 3.35
CA ALA A 179 -1.31 10.42 4.50
C ALA A 179 -0.62 11.02 5.74
N LEU A 180 -1.41 11.42 6.74
CA LEU A 180 -0.89 11.82 8.06
C LEU A 180 -0.06 10.66 8.62
N GLY A 181 1.25 10.85 8.83
CA GLY A 181 2.17 9.79 9.27
C GLY A 181 3.53 9.77 8.54
N PHE A 182 3.65 10.46 7.39
CA PHE A 182 4.93 10.62 6.68
C PHE A 182 5.85 11.67 7.36
N PRO A 183 7.20 11.57 7.26
CA PRO A 183 8.11 12.55 7.86
C PRO A 183 7.80 13.99 7.43
N LYS A 184 7.49 14.83 8.43
CA LYS A 184 7.12 16.24 8.25
C LYS A 184 8.28 17.05 7.68
N ARG A 185 8.36 17.24 6.35
CA ARG A 185 9.01 18.42 5.71
C ARG A 185 8.90 18.51 4.17
N THR A 186 7.76 18.13 3.58
CA THR A 186 7.44 18.52 2.18
C THR A 186 6.08 19.18 2.05
N ASP A 187 5.45 19.54 3.16
CA ASP A 187 4.08 20.05 3.17
C ASP A 187 4.11 21.57 3.37
N VAL A 188 4.05 22.33 2.27
CA VAL A 188 3.83 23.79 2.31
C VAL A 188 2.35 24.12 2.56
N THR A 189 1.51 23.10 2.73
CA THR A 189 0.04 23.21 2.83
C THR A 189 -0.53 22.70 4.15
N GLY A 190 0.31 22.53 5.18
CA GLY A 190 -0.04 21.97 6.49
C GLY A 190 -1.34 22.50 7.13
N PRO A 191 -1.66 23.81 7.08
CA PRO A 191 -2.92 24.33 7.62
C PRO A 191 -4.11 24.13 6.67
N VAL A 192 -3.91 24.37 5.37
CA VAL A 192 -4.99 24.38 4.36
C VAL A 192 -5.52 22.97 4.13
N THR A 193 -4.64 21.96 4.08
CA THR A 193 -5.04 20.56 3.94
C THR A 193 -5.82 20.07 5.17
N LEU A 194 -5.49 20.59 6.35
CA LEU A 194 -6.18 20.27 7.60
C LEU A 194 -7.59 20.87 7.61
N VAL A 195 -7.72 22.11 7.14
CA VAL A 195 -9.00 22.80 6.96
C VAL A 195 -9.86 22.12 5.88
N LEU A 196 -9.28 21.76 4.73
CA LEU A 196 -10.00 21.06 3.66
C LEU A 196 -10.50 19.69 4.11
N ASN A 197 -9.68 18.91 4.83
CA ASN A 197 -10.11 17.64 5.41
C ASN A 197 -11.20 17.82 6.47
N PHE A 198 -11.11 18.87 7.28
CA PHE A 198 -12.16 19.19 8.26
C PHE A 198 -13.47 19.58 7.57
N LEU A 199 -13.42 20.42 6.53
CA LEU A 199 -14.59 20.81 5.75
C LEU A 199 -15.23 19.61 5.06
N PHE A 200 -14.44 18.70 4.50
CA PHE A 200 -14.94 17.48 3.88
C PHE A 200 -15.65 16.57 4.89
N LEU A 201 -15.10 16.42 6.10
CA LEU A 201 -15.72 15.66 7.19
C LEU A 201 -17.02 16.30 7.69
N VAL A 202 -17.07 17.63 7.76
CA VAL A 202 -18.29 18.36 8.14
C VAL A 202 -19.36 18.21 7.06
N PHE A 203 -18.98 18.30 5.79
CA PHE A 203 -19.87 18.12 4.66
C PHE A 203 -20.48 16.70 4.64
N GLU A 204 -19.66 15.67 4.82
CA GLU A 204 -20.10 14.27 4.93
C GLU A 204 -21.09 14.08 6.11
N LYS A 205 -20.79 14.65 7.28
CA LYS A 205 -21.72 14.61 8.43
C LYS A 205 -23.04 15.32 8.17
N ILE A 206 -23.01 16.43 7.43
CA ILE A 206 -24.21 17.18 7.07
C ILE A 206 -25.03 16.37 6.05
N LEU A 207 -24.39 15.73 5.08
CA LEU A 207 -25.06 14.84 4.13
C LEU A 207 -25.70 13.64 4.83
N ASP A 208 -25.00 12.99 5.75
CA ASP A 208 -25.55 11.88 6.55
C ASP A 208 -26.73 12.30 7.44
N PHE A 209 -26.73 13.55 7.92
CA PHE A 209 -27.81 14.10 8.74
C PHE A 209 -29.02 14.53 7.91
N LEU A 210 -28.79 15.14 6.74
CA LEU A 210 -29.85 15.60 5.84
C LEU A 210 -30.47 14.46 5.04
N TRP A 211 -29.72 13.38 4.81
CA TRP A 211 -30.18 12.20 4.11
C TRP A 211 -29.80 10.93 4.88
N PRO A 212 -30.49 10.64 6.01
CA PRO A 212 -30.23 9.43 6.78
C PRO A 212 -30.61 8.21 5.93
N HIS A 213 -29.60 7.51 5.43
CA HIS A 213 -29.77 6.31 4.61
C HIS A 213 -30.46 5.20 5.42
N SER A 214 -31.59 4.68 4.91
CA SER A 214 -32.26 3.46 5.40
C SER A 214 -31.60 2.20 4.84
#